data_AF-X1T375-F1
#
_entry.id   AF-X1T375-F1
#
_cell.length_a   1.000
_cell.length_b   1.000
_cell.length_c   1.000
_cell.angle_alpha   90.00
_cell.angle_beta   90.00
_cell.angle_gamma   90.00
#
_symmetry.space_group_name_H-M   'P 1'
#
loop_
_entity.id
_entity.type
_entity.pdbx_description
1 polymer ?
#
loop_
_entity_poly.entity_id
_entity_poly.type
_entity_poly.pdbx_seq_one_letter_code
_entity_poly.pdbx_strand_id
1 'polypeptide(L)'
;MAKEIILYNLRDDVKEEDYVKWCEDYKGPLLIGLPGLKSFTLLKMMGGVQGNGQKGSPPSPTKPPFNYIGILDVVSPKEWEKSR
;
A
#
# COMPACT_ATOMS: atom_id res chain seq x y z
N MET A 1 -15.24 7.68 -3.51
CA MET A 1 -15.00 6.47 -2.70
C MET A 1 -13.73 6.72 -1.90
N ALA A 2 -13.82 6.69 -0.57
CA ALA A 2 -12.67 7.00 0.26
C ALA A 2 -11.68 5.82 0.26
N LYS A 3 -10.38 6.11 0.35
CA LYS A 3 -9.31 5.12 0.37
C LYS A 3 -8.29 5.52 1.41
N GLU A 4 -7.74 4.54 2.12
CA GLU A 4 -6.48 4.72 2.85
C GLU A 4 -5.36 3.99 2.08
N ILE A 5 -4.28 4.71 1.83
CA ILE A 5 -3.12 4.21 1.09
C ILE A 5 -1.99 4.05 2.08
N ILE A 6 -1.44 2.84 2.15
CA ILE A 6 -0.33 2.51 3.04
C ILE A 6 0.89 2.16 2.20
N LEU A 7 2.02 2.81 2.50
CA LEU A 7 3.29 2.60 1.81
C LEU A 7 4.17 1.73 2.69
N TYR A 8 4.59 0.58 2.19
CA TYR A 8 5.35 -0.40 2.96
C TYR A 8 6.79 -0.50 2.48
N ASN A 9 7.71 -0.33 3.43
CA ASN A 9 9.04 -0.92 3.33
C ASN A 9 9.06 -2.19 4.17
N LEU A 10 9.47 -3.30 3.57
CA LEU A 10 9.69 -4.54 4.29
C LEU A 10 10.93 -4.37 5.16
N ARG A 11 10.93 -4.98 6.34
CA ARG A 11 12.15 -5.09 7.13
C ARG A 11 13.15 -5.98 6.40
N ASP A 12 14.43 -5.75 6.64
CA ASP A 12 15.52 -6.46 5.97
C ASP A 12 15.49 -7.99 6.20
N ASP A 13 14.86 -8.45 7.28
CA ASP A 13 14.70 -9.86 7.65
C ASP A 13 13.45 -10.54 7.07
N VAL A 14 12.61 -9.79 6.32
CA VAL A 14 11.36 -10.30 5.77
C VAL A 14 11.53 -10.65 4.29
N LYS A 15 11.27 -11.91 3.95
CA LYS A 15 11.18 -12.36 2.56
C LYS A 15 9.88 -11.89 1.93
N GLU A 16 9.96 -11.59 0.64
CA GLU A 16 8.85 -11.04 -0.12
C GLU A 16 7.66 -12.02 -0.18
N GLU A 17 7.95 -13.28 -0.46
CA GLU A 17 6.96 -14.33 -0.64
C GLU A 17 6.20 -14.60 0.66
N ASP A 18 6.93 -14.59 1.79
CA ASP A 18 6.35 -14.76 3.12
C ASP A 18 5.43 -13.58 3.48
N TYR A 19 5.80 -12.35 3.11
CA TYR A 19 4.96 -11.18 3.33
C TYR A 19 3.67 -11.21 2.51
N VAL A 20 3.77 -11.56 1.23
CA VAL A 20 2.59 -11.69 0.35
C VAL A 20 1.66 -12.76 0.91
N LYS A 21 2.19 -13.94 1.25
CA LYS A 21 1.41 -15.03 1.84
C LYS A 21 0.74 -14.62 3.15
N TRP A 22 1.46 -13.91 4.03
CA TRP A 22 0.88 -13.38 5.27
C TRP A 22 -0.23 -12.35 5.02
N CYS A 23 -0.12 -11.56 3.95
CA CYS A 23 -1.17 -10.63 3.54
C CYS A 23 -2.42 -11.34 3.04
N GLU A 24 -2.27 -12.43 2.29
CA GLU A 24 -3.37 -13.25 1.79
C GLU A 24 -4.05 -14.06 2.90
N ASP A 25 -3.25 -14.74 3.73
CA ASP A 25 -3.75 -15.71 4.70
C ASP A 25 -4.24 -15.06 6.01
N TYR A 26 -3.71 -13.89 6.37
CA TYR A 26 -3.97 -13.29 7.68
C TYR A 26 -4.35 -11.82 7.63
N LYS A 27 -3.46 -10.94 7.18
CA LYS A 27 -3.66 -9.49 7.31
C LYS A 27 -4.87 -8.99 6.50
N GLY A 28 -5.00 -9.45 5.26
CA GLY A 28 -6.11 -9.08 4.39
C GLY A 28 -7.46 -9.46 5.01
N PRO A 29 -7.67 -10.75 5.38
CA PRO A 29 -8.87 -11.18 6.09
C PRO A 29 -9.14 -10.41 7.39
N LEU A 30 -8.10 -10.16 8.19
CA LEU A 30 -8.21 -9.37 9.43
C LEU A 30 -8.73 -7.96 9.15
N LEU A 31 -8.14 -7.28 8.18
CA LEU A 31 -8.52 -5.92 7.79
C LEU A 31 -9.94 -5.88 7.23
N ILE A 32 -10.32 -6.83 6.37
CA ILE A 32 -11.66 -6.91 5.79
C ILE A 32 -12.73 -7.14 6.87
N GLY A 33 -12.36 -7.77 7.99
CA GLY A 33 -13.24 -7.90 9.15
C GLY A 33 -13.49 -6.60 9.93
N LEU A 34 -12.72 -5.53 9.68
CA LEU A 34 -12.86 -4.27 10.41
C LEU A 34 -14.08 -3.46 9.92
N PRO A 35 -14.82 -2.83 10.85
CA PRO A 35 -15.88 -1.88 10.49
C PRO A 35 -15.41 -0.83 9.49
N GLY A 36 -16.20 -0.62 8.44
CA GLY A 36 -15.93 0.41 7.45
C GLY A 36 -14.91 0.05 6.37
N LEU A 37 -14.28 -1.13 6.41
CA LEU A 37 -13.45 -1.62 5.30
C LEU A 37 -14.26 -2.50 4.34
N LYS A 38 -14.06 -2.28 3.04
CA LYS A 38 -14.69 -3.05 1.96
C LYS A 38 -13.74 -4.04 1.32
N SER A 39 -12.49 -3.62 1.09
CA SER A 39 -11.48 -4.46 0.43
C SER A 39 -10.08 -4.06 0.88
N PHE A 40 -9.15 -5.00 0.74
CA PHE A 40 -7.71 -4.75 0.83
C PHE A 40 -7.04 -5.28 -0.44
N THR A 41 -6.21 -4.45 -1.06
CA THR A 41 -5.36 -4.83 -2.20
C THR A 41 -3.91 -4.56 -1.85
N LEU A 42 -3.05 -5.56 -2.07
CA LEU A 42 -1.60 -5.41 -1.99
C LEU A 42 -1.01 -5.32 -3.40
N LEU A 43 -0.20 -4.29 -3.68
CA LEU A 43 0.48 -4.08 -4.96
C LEU A 43 1.98 -4.00 -4.75
N LYS A 44 2.75 -4.77 -5.53
CA LYS A 44 4.21 -4.62 -5.56
C LYS A 44 4.61 -3.39 -6.37
N MET A 45 5.49 -2.57 -5.81
CA MET A 45 6.00 -1.41 -6.52
C MET A 45 7.14 -1.85 -7.45
N MET A 46 6.92 -1.80 -8.76
CA MET A 46 7.88 -2.29 -9.76
C MET A 46 8.97 -1.27 -10.12
N GLY A 47 8.74 0.00 -9.83
CA GLY A 47 9.64 1.10 -10.20
C GLY A 47 9.00 2.45 -9.91
N GLY A 48 9.78 3.50 -10.07
CA GLY A 48 9.30 4.88 -10.02
C GLY A 48 9.80 5.68 -11.23
N VAL A 49 9.24 6.87 -11.41
CA VAL A 49 9.76 7.87 -12.35
C VAL A 49 10.01 9.15 -11.57
N GLN A 50 11.21 9.72 -11.71
CA GLN A 50 11.59 10.95 -11.05
C GLN A 50 11.95 12.01 -12.11
N GLY A 51 11.39 13.20 -11.94
CA GLY A 51 11.74 14.40 -12.71
C GLY A 51 11.85 15.60 -11.78
N ASN A 52 12.47 16.67 -12.26
CA ASN A 52 12.58 17.92 -11.49
C ASN A 52 12.34 19.12 -12.40
N GLY A 53 11.13 19.67 -12.36
CA GLY A 53 10.74 20.81 -13.19
C GLY A 53 11.53 22.10 -12.88
N GLN A 54 11.95 22.31 -11.62
CA GLN A 54 12.77 23.47 -11.26
C GLN A 54 14.19 23.38 -11.82
N LYS A 55 14.72 22.17 -11.98
CA LYS A 55 16.05 21.90 -12.54
C LYS A 55 16.01 21.57 -14.03
N GLY A 56 14.85 21.64 -14.68
CA GLY A 56 14.66 21.25 -16.08
C GLY A 56 15.00 19.77 -16.37
N SER A 57 15.03 18.92 -15.34
CA SER A 57 15.41 17.52 -15.49
C SER A 57 14.20 16.69 -15.94
N PRO A 58 14.27 16.02 -17.11
CA PRO A 58 13.14 15.24 -17.62
C PRO A 58 12.85 14.03 -16.70
N PRO A 59 11.62 13.50 -16.75
CA PRO A 59 11.27 12.27 -16.04
C PRO A 59 12.19 11.11 -16.47
N SER A 60 12.78 10.41 -15.51
CA SER A 60 13.65 9.25 -15.74
C SER A 60 13.31 8.11 -14.77
N PRO A 61 13.53 6.84 -15.16
CA PRO A 61 13.30 5.71 -14.25
C PRO A 61 14.12 5.84 -12.97
N THR A 62 13.52 5.51 -11.83
CA THR A 62 14.19 5.46 -10.53
C THR A 62 13.76 4.22 -9.76
N LYS A 63 14.53 3.89 -8.72
CA LYS A 63 14.15 2.82 -7.80
C LYS A 63 12.87 3.22 -7.06
N PRO A 64 11.95 2.28 -6.82
CA PRO A 64 10.76 2.58 -6.05
C PRO A 64 11.19 2.92 -4.60
N PRO A 65 10.62 3.98 -3.99
CA PRO A 65 10.93 4.36 -2.61
C PRO A 65 10.29 3.43 -1.58
N PHE A 66 9.38 2.55 -2.02
CA PHE A 66 8.67 1.57 -1.20
C PHE A 66 8.66 0.20 -1.89
N ASN A 67 8.56 -0.88 -1.12
CA ASN A 67 8.43 -2.23 -1.68
C ASN A 67 6.98 -2.49 -2.15
N TYR A 68 6.00 -2.07 -1.35
CA TYR A 68 4.58 -2.37 -1.58
C TYR A 68 3.65 -1.19 -1.29
N ILE A 69 2.48 -1.23 -1.91
CA ILE A 69 1.35 -0.34 -1.65
C ILE A 69 0.17 -1.19 -1.18
N GLY A 70 -0.36 -0.88 0.01
CA GLY A 70 -1.66 -1.36 0.47
C GLY A 70 -2.75 -0.35 0.12
N ILE A 71 -3.81 -0.79 -0.53
CA ILE A 71 -5.01 0.02 -0.79
C ILE A 71 -6.16 -0.54 0.03
N LEU A 72 -6.69 0.29 0.91
CA LEU A 72 -7.89 0.04 1.70
C LEU A 72 -9.06 0.78 1.06
N ASP A 73 -10.00 0.06 0.47
CA ASP A 73 -11.26 0.66 0.04
C ASP A 73 -12.18 0.79 1.24
N VAL A 74 -12.47 2.02 1.66
CA VAL A 74 -13.34 2.25 2.82
C VAL A 74 -14.75 2.64 2.37
N VAL A 75 -15.74 2.15 3.12
CA VAL A 75 -17.16 2.44 2.87
C VAL A 75 -17.44 3.93 3.02
N SER A 76 -16.97 4.52 4.13
CA SER A 76 -17.00 5.96 4.38
C SER A 76 -15.94 6.33 5.41
N PRO A 77 -15.47 7.60 5.46
CA PRO A 77 -14.56 8.06 6.50
C PRO A 77 -15.09 7.82 7.92
N LYS A 78 -16.39 8.09 8.15
CA LYS A 78 -17.03 7.95 9.47
C LYS A 78 -17.08 6.51 9.98
N GLU A 79 -17.32 5.53 9.10
CA GLU A 79 -17.28 4.11 9.51
C GLU A 79 -15.85 3.66 9.78
N TRP A 80 -14.89 4.16 9.00
CA TRP A 80 -13.49 3.79 9.16
C TRP A 80 -12.86 4.33 10.45
N GLU A 81 -13.29 5.50 10.93
CA GLU A 81 -12.88 6.05 12.23
C GLU A 81 -13.16 5.11 13.41
N LYS A 82 -14.11 4.17 13.30
CA LYS A 82 -14.40 3.18 14.35
C LYS A 82 -13.35 2.07 14.47
N SER A 83 -12.49 1.93 13.46
CA SER A 83 -11.49 0.87 13.31
C SER A 83 -10.06 1.38 13.46
N ARG A 84 -9.88 2.67 13.74
CA ARG A 84 -8.62 3.33 14.05
C ARG A 84 -8.45 3.47 15.56
#